data_AF-A0A1A9KNT2-F1
#
_entry.id   AF-A0A1A9KNT2-F1
#
_cell.length_a   1.000
_cell.length_b   1.000
_cell.length_c   1.000
_cell.angle_alpha   90.00
_cell.angle_beta   90.00
_cell.angle_gamma   90.00
#
_symmetry.space_group_name_H-M   'P 1'
#
loop_
_entity.id
_entity.type
_entity.pdbx_description
1 polymer ?
#
loop_
_entity_poly.entity_id
_entity_poly.type
_entity_poly.pdbx_seq_one_letter_code
_entity_poly.pdbx_strand_id
1 'polypeptide(L)'
;MGGFTLIELAIVLAVMAMIAVYATPRYMEQLNQKRAILTAQETQSFLDAARSYRMQNGSWPGQASSCANAKSVLESTSPPTLAGISATNKYNQAVTPACNANTFSITQSIAQDWDGVVANNLPGTVISNAATYTIRSTIGIPGSEPALNSKLSRVYTGDPEMNRMRTPLLLGGNSINEVSNMYLNNGGADARVRTDAGRLILSTPYGGEVAIENGTNLSVENVTLRQRGNANLIDLLPNFVQKGTYLVRHSDGVIKPACPGGGSARASLRPGTMRGGWQEGEVNHGAFGFEYRLLDYGSYWIVSTNIIGSEVERNNLQSLVDVYCYYP
;
A
#
# COMPACT_ATOMS: atom_id res chain seq x y z
N MET A 1 72.23 -12.80 15.13
CA MET A 1 71.07 -13.62 14.71
C MET A 1 70.02 -13.48 15.78
N GLY A 2 69.11 -12.51 15.64
CA GLY A 2 68.00 -12.34 16.58
C GLY A 2 66.99 -13.44 16.35
N GLY A 3 66.94 -14.43 17.25
CA GLY A 3 65.94 -15.49 17.22
C GLY A 3 64.58 -14.91 17.56
N PHE A 4 63.57 -15.24 16.75
CA PHE A 4 62.16 -14.96 17.05
C PHE A 4 61.83 -15.48 18.45
N THR A 5 61.22 -14.63 19.25
CA THR A 5 60.83 -15.02 20.61
C THR A 5 59.60 -15.91 20.56
N LEU A 6 59.48 -16.84 21.52
CA LEU A 6 58.34 -17.76 21.59
C LEU A 6 57.01 -17.00 21.77
N ILE A 7 57.03 -15.85 22.45
CA ILE A 7 55.87 -14.98 22.62
C ILE A 7 55.45 -14.29 21.32
N GLU A 8 56.39 -13.92 20.46
CA GLU A 8 56.11 -13.31 19.16
C GLU A 8 55.42 -14.30 18.22
N LEU A 9 55.88 -15.56 18.19
CA LEU A 9 55.21 -16.62 17.44
C LEU A 9 53.82 -16.96 18.01
N ALA A 10 53.67 -16.97 19.34
CA ALA A 10 52.37 -17.18 19.98
C ALA A 10 51.36 -16.09 19.64
N ILE A 11 51.77 -14.81 19.62
CA ILE A 11 50.91 -13.69 19.24
C ILE A 11 50.51 -13.77 17.76
N VAL A 12 51.45 -14.08 16.87
CA VAL A 12 51.17 -14.21 15.43
C VAL A 12 50.16 -15.33 15.17
N LEU A 13 50.31 -16.48 15.82
CA LEU A 13 49.34 -17.58 15.71
C LEU A 13 47.96 -17.19 16.28
N ALA A 14 47.93 -16.46 17.40
CA ALA A 14 46.67 -15.99 17.99
C ALA A 14 45.92 -15.04 17.05
N VAL A 15 46.63 -14.09 16.43
CA VAL A 15 46.03 -13.15 15.45
C VAL A 15 45.57 -13.89 14.18
N MET A 16 46.37 -14.83 13.66
CA MET A 16 45.98 -15.63 12.49
C MET A 16 44.74 -16.49 12.77
N ALA A 17 44.65 -17.11 13.95
CA ALA A 17 43.47 -17.87 14.36
C ALA A 17 42.22 -16.97 14.42
N MET A 18 42.34 -15.76 14.97
CA MET A 18 41.23 -14.81 15.04
C MET A 18 40.76 -14.37 13.64
N ILE A 19 41.69 -14.04 12.74
CA ILE A 19 41.35 -13.68 11.35
C ILE A 19 40.67 -14.85 10.64
N ALA A 20 41.17 -16.08 10.82
CA ALA A 20 40.59 -17.28 10.19
C ALA A 20 39.13 -17.49 10.64
N VAL A 21 38.83 -17.33 11.93
CA VAL A 21 37.46 -17.49 12.46
C VAL A 21 36.49 -16.49 11.82
N TYR A 22 36.89 -15.22 11.64
CA TYR A 22 36.02 -14.21 11.02
C TYR A 22 35.93 -14.32 9.49
N ALA A 23 37.01 -14.71 8.82
CA ALA A 23 37.06 -14.74 7.36
C ALA A 23 36.37 -15.98 6.77
N THR A 24 36.47 -17.14 7.43
CA THR A 24 35.96 -18.43 6.92
C THR A 24 34.49 -18.38 6.46
N PRO A 25 33.50 -17.87 7.23
CA PRO A 25 32.10 -17.88 6.79
C PRO A 25 31.88 -17.08 5.50
N ARG A 26 32.55 -15.93 5.35
CA ARG A 26 32.43 -15.09 4.14
C ARG A 26 33.01 -15.77 2.91
N TYR A 27 34.16 -16.44 3.06
CA TYR A 27 34.77 -17.19 1.95
C TYR A 27 33.93 -18.41 1.55
N MET A 28 33.36 -19.14 2.53
CA MET A 28 32.49 -20.28 2.24
C MET A 28 31.21 -19.86 1.50
N GLU A 29 30.61 -18.73 1.87
CA GLU A 29 29.45 -18.17 1.19
C GLU A 29 29.75 -17.85 -0.29
N GLN A 30 30.87 -17.17 -0.55
CA GLN A 30 31.29 -16.85 -1.93
C GLN A 30 31.60 -18.11 -2.75
N LEU A 31 32.22 -19.12 -2.13
CA LEU A 31 32.49 -20.39 -2.80
C LEU A 31 31.20 -21.10 -3.17
N ASN A 32 30.24 -21.18 -2.26
CA ASN A 32 28.95 -21.82 -2.53
C ASN A 32 28.14 -21.03 -3.56
N GLN A 33 28.20 -19.70 -3.58
CA GLN A 33 27.61 -18.90 -4.63
C GLN A 33 28.17 -19.25 -6.02
N LYS A 34 29.49 -19.36 -6.14
CA LYS A 34 30.13 -19.78 -7.39
C LYS A 34 29.74 -21.21 -7.78
N ARG A 35 29.69 -22.13 -6.81
CA ARG A 35 29.23 -23.51 -7.03
C ARG A 35 27.79 -23.56 -7.51
N ALA A 36 26.90 -22.75 -6.94
CA ALA A 36 25.51 -22.66 -7.36
C ALA A 36 25.37 -22.16 -8.81
N ILE A 37 26.07 -21.08 -9.16
CA ILE A 37 26.06 -20.52 -10.52
C ILE A 37 26.62 -21.51 -11.54
N LEU A 38 27.76 -22.13 -11.25
CA LEU A 38 28.37 -23.13 -12.14
C LEU A 38 27.49 -24.37 -12.29
N THR A 39 26.88 -24.84 -11.20
CA THR A 39 25.94 -25.98 -11.24
C THR A 39 24.72 -25.65 -12.11
N ALA A 40 24.19 -24.43 -12.00
CA ALA A 40 23.10 -23.96 -12.86
C ALA A 40 23.53 -23.94 -14.34
N GLN A 41 24.70 -23.39 -14.65
CA GLN A 41 25.22 -23.35 -16.02
C GLN A 41 25.45 -24.76 -16.60
N GLU A 42 26.09 -25.66 -15.86
CA GLU A 42 26.33 -27.04 -16.31
C GLU A 42 25.03 -27.82 -16.53
N THR A 43 24.05 -27.63 -15.65
CA THR A 43 22.72 -28.25 -15.80
C THR A 43 22.00 -27.69 -17.03
N GLN A 44 22.08 -26.38 -17.28
CA GLN A 44 21.49 -25.75 -18.46
C GLN A 44 22.12 -26.30 -19.75
N SER A 45 23.45 -26.38 -19.81
CA SER A 45 24.16 -26.98 -20.95
C SER A 45 23.76 -28.44 -21.19
N PHE A 46 23.56 -29.23 -20.13
CA PHE A 46 23.04 -30.59 -20.26
C PHE A 46 21.64 -30.60 -20.86
N LEU A 47 20.71 -29.80 -20.32
CA LEU A 47 19.34 -29.72 -20.82
C LEU A 47 19.29 -29.27 -22.29
N ASP A 48 20.12 -28.30 -22.69
CA ASP A 48 20.17 -27.82 -24.06
C ASP A 48 20.77 -28.86 -25.02
N ALA A 49 21.78 -29.62 -24.59
CA ALA A 49 22.28 -30.76 -25.32
C ALA A 49 21.20 -31.82 -25.53
N ALA A 50 20.41 -32.12 -24.49
CA ALA A 50 19.29 -33.06 -24.57
C ALA A 50 18.18 -32.58 -25.53
N ARG A 51 17.90 -31.27 -25.56
CA ARG A 51 16.97 -30.66 -26.54
C ARG A 51 17.49 -30.82 -27.96
N SER A 52 18.76 -30.47 -28.20
CA SER A 52 19.39 -30.61 -29.51
C SER A 52 19.36 -32.05 -30.00
N TYR A 53 19.71 -33.01 -29.13
CA TYR A 53 19.66 -34.43 -29.46
C TYR A 53 18.24 -34.88 -29.84
N ARG A 54 17.21 -34.44 -29.10
CA ARG A 54 15.82 -34.78 -29.42
C ARG A 54 15.36 -34.16 -30.73
N MET A 55 15.77 -32.92 -31.05
CA MET A 55 15.44 -32.30 -32.33
C MET A 55 15.99 -33.10 -33.52
N GLN A 56 17.16 -33.73 -33.36
CA GLN A 56 17.78 -34.53 -34.42
C GLN A 56 17.23 -35.97 -34.48
N ASN A 57 17.00 -36.60 -33.33
CA ASN A 57 16.75 -38.05 -33.25
C ASN A 57 15.29 -38.41 -32.89
N GLY A 58 14.43 -37.42 -32.63
CA GLY A 58 13.03 -37.60 -32.24
C GLY A 58 12.79 -38.22 -30.87
N SER A 59 13.85 -38.63 -30.16
CA SER A 59 13.81 -39.29 -28.84
C SER A 59 14.79 -38.62 -27.88
N TRP A 60 14.56 -38.76 -26.58
CA TRP A 60 15.50 -38.26 -25.58
C TRP A 60 16.80 -39.10 -25.54
N PRO A 61 17.94 -38.50 -25.16
CA PRO A 61 19.20 -39.23 -25.08
C PRO A 61 19.11 -40.38 -24.08
N GLY A 62 19.31 -41.61 -24.54
CA GLY A 62 19.23 -42.79 -23.68
C GLY A 62 17.82 -43.23 -23.31
N GLN A 63 16.78 -42.78 -24.02
CA GLN A 63 15.37 -43.07 -23.69
C GLN A 63 15.06 -44.57 -23.53
N ALA A 64 15.75 -45.46 -24.26
CA ALA A 64 15.61 -46.91 -24.12
C ALA A 64 16.02 -47.45 -22.72
N SER A 65 16.88 -46.72 -21.99
CA SER A 65 17.33 -47.04 -20.64
C SER A 65 16.83 -46.00 -19.61
N SER A 66 15.63 -45.43 -19.85
CA SER A 66 15.05 -44.38 -19.00
C SER A 66 15.96 -43.14 -18.84
N CYS A 67 16.81 -42.89 -19.83
CA CYS A 67 17.82 -41.83 -19.85
C CYS A 67 18.94 -41.94 -18.81
N ALA A 68 19.12 -43.08 -18.15
CA ALA A 68 20.21 -43.25 -17.18
C ALA A 68 21.60 -43.07 -17.81
N ASN A 69 21.76 -43.46 -19.08
CA ASN A 69 23.00 -43.29 -19.85
C ASN A 69 23.00 -42.02 -20.73
N ALA A 70 22.09 -41.07 -20.52
CA ALA A 70 21.93 -39.87 -21.36
C ALA A 70 23.25 -39.12 -21.58
N LYS A 71 24.05 -38.95 -20.52
CA LYS A 71 25.35 -38.27 -20.60
C LYS A 71 26.27 -38.92 -21.63
N SER A 72 26.48 -40.24 -21.53
CA SER A 72 27.33 -40.98 -22.47
C SER A 72 26.82 -40.91 -23.91
N VAL A 73 25.50 -40.88 -24.12
CA VAL A 73 24.90 -40.73 -25.45
C VAL A 73 25.19 -39.35 -26.03
N LEU A 74 25.07 -38.29 -25.22
CA LEU A 74 25.31 -36.91 -25.66
C LEU A 74 26.80 -36.64 -25.97
N GLU A 75 27.71 -37.26 -25.21
CA GLU A 75 29.17 -37.19 -25.42
C GLU A 75 29.65 -38.00 -26.63
N SER A 76 28.95 -39.07 -26.98
CA SER A 76 29.29 -39.92 -28.14
C SER A 76 28.60 -39.53 -29.44
N THR A 77 27.64 -38.60 -29.40
CA THR A 77 27.00 -38.02 -30.60
C THR A 77 28.05 -37.27 -31.43
N SER A 78 27.97 -37.28 -32.76
CA SER A 78 28.89 -36.55 -33.64
C SER A 78 28.16 -35.47 -34.44
N PRO A 79 28.44 -34.17 -34.22
CA PRO A 79 29.38 -33.62 -33.22
C PRO A 79 28.86 -33.79 -31.77
N PRO A 80 29.76 -33.84 -30.77
CA PRO A 80 29.36 -34.00 -29.37
C PRO A 80 28.50 -32.83 -28.94
N THR A 81 27.29 -33.13 -28.50
CA THR A 81 26.32 -32.12 -28.05
C THR A 81 26.56 -31.69 -26.62
N LEU A 82 27.32 -32.49 -25.86
CA LEU A 82 27.75 -32.21 -24.50
C LEU A 82 29.25 -32.53 -24.36
N ALA A 83 30.03 -31.62 -23.79
CA ALA A 83 31.45 -31.83 -23.54
C ALA A 83 31.89 -31.18 -22.22
N GLY A 84 32.79 -31.84 -21.48
CA GLY A 84 33.45 -31.26 -20.31
C GLY A 84 32.61 -31.16 -19.04
N ILE A 85 31.43 -31.79 -18.98
CA ILE A 85 30.56 -31.77 -17.80
C ILE A 85 30.77 -33.04 -16.97
N SER A 86 30.97 -32.89 -15.67
CA SER A 86 31.12 -34.01 -14.73
C SER A 86 29.78 -34.74 -14.51
N ALA A 87 29.83 -36.02 -14.12
CA ALA A 87 28.66 -36.76 -13.65
C ALA A 87 28.19 -36.33 -12.23
N THR A 88 28.96 -35.46 -11.60
CA THR A 88 28.68 -34.86 -10.30
C THR A 88 28.66 -33.34 -10.41
N ASN A 89 27.79 -32.69 -9.65
CA ASN A 89 27.72 -31.24 -9.59
C ASN A 89 28.86 -30.64 -8.74
N LYS A 90 28.92 -29.32 -8.61
CA LYS A 90 29.97 -28.64 -7.83
C LYS A 90 29.89 -28.86 -6.31
N TYR A 91 28.91 -29.62 -5.84
CA TYR A 91 28.73 -30.08 -4.47
C TYR A 91 29.06 -31.57 -4.31
N ASN A 92 29.67 -32.20 -5.32
CA ASN A 92 29.99 -33.62 -5.36
C ASN A 92 28.76 -34.54 -5.25
N GLN A 93 27.58 -34.06 -5.61
CA GLN A 93 26.35 -34.85 -5.65
C GLN A 93 26.11 -35.37 -7.07
N ALA A 94 25.52 -36.56 -7.19
CA ALA A 94 25.24 -37.17 -8.48
C ALA A 94 24.22 -36.36 -9.29
N VAL A 95 24.48 -36.22 -10.59
CA VAL A 95 23.55 -35.63 -11.57
C VAL A 95 22.82 -36.77 -12.26
N THR A 96 21.56 -36.97 -11.90
CA THR A 96 20.77 -38.13 -12.36
C THR A 96 19.75 -37.71 -13.42
N PRO A 97 20.01 -38.00 -14.71
CA PRO A 97 19.04 -37.80 -15.78
C PRO A 97 17.91 -38.84 -15.70
N ALA A 98 16.69 -38.42 -16.02
CA ALA A 98 15.51 -39.27 -16.12
C ALA A 98 14.56 -38.70 -17.17
N CYS A 99 13.87 -39.55 -17.91
CA CYS A 99 12.94 -39.11 -18.96
C CYS A 99 11.72 -40.02 -19.12
N ASN A 100 10.72 -39.50 -19.81
CA ASN A 100 9.60 -40.26 -20.37
C ASN A 100 9.42 -39.87 -21.85
N ALA A 101 8.31 -40.26 -22.49
CA ALA A 101 8.08 -39.94 -23.91
C ALA A 101 8.11 -38.43 -24.23
N ASN A 102 7.72 -37.58 -23.27
CA ASN A 102 7.44 -36.16 -23.47
C ASN A 102 8.36 -35.23 -22.67
N THR A 103 9.06 -35.73 -21.65
CA THR A 103 9.89 -34.89 -20.77
C THR A 103 11.24 -35.51 -20.52
N PHE A 104 12.22 -34.63 -20.34
CA PHE A 104 13.55 -34.96 -19.84
C PHE A 104 13.80 -34.14 -18.59
N SER A 105 14.39 -34.77 -17.59
CA SER A 105 14.61 -34.16 -16.29
C SER A 105 15.97 -34.53 -15.72
N ILE A 106 16.54 -33.60 -14.97
CA ILE A 106 17.78 -33.79 -14.23
C ILE A 106 17.46 -33.60 -12.76
N THR A 107 17.78 -34.61 -11.94
CA THR A 107 17.63 -34.58 -10.49
C THR A 107 19.00 -34.58 -9.84
N GLN A 108 19.21 -33.68 -8.89
CA GLN A 108 20.48 -33.58 -8.16
C GLN A 108 20.25 -32.95 -6.79
N SER A 109 21.04 -33.37 -5.80
CA SER A 109 21.06 -32.76 -4.47
C SER A 109 22.03 -31.57 -4.44
N ILE A 110 21.68 -30.53 -3.69
CA ILE A 110 22.47 -29.30 -3.52
C ILE A 110 22.84 -29.17 -2.04
N ALA A 111 23.79 -28.29 -1.71
CA ALA A 111 24.05 -27.91 -0.33
C ALA A 111 22.82 -27.24 0.30
N GLN A 112 22.66 -27.43 1.61
CA GLN A 112 21.65 -26.74 2.43
C GLN A 112 21.67 -25.22 2.15
N ASP A 113 20.49 -24.62 2.07
CA ASP A 113 20.24 -23.19 1.78
C ASP A 113 20.60 -22.70 0.36
N TRP A 114 21.29 -23.52 -0.44
CA TRP A 114 21.72 -23.17 -1.81
C TRP A 114 20.83 -23.76 -2.91
N ASP A 115 19.95 -24.71 -2.57
CA ASP A 115 18.99 -25.33 -3.49
C ASP A 115 18.03 -24.30 -4.10
N GLY A 116 17.54 -23.34 -3.31
CA GLY A 116 16.71 -22.23 -3.78
C GLY A 116 17.45 -21.32 -4.77
N VAL A 117 18.75 -21.06 -4.55
CA VAL A 117 19.57 -20.25 -5.45
C VAL A 117 19.72 -20.95 -6.81
N VAL A 118 20.04 -22.25 -6.81
CA VAL A 118 20.19 -23.02 -8.06
C VAL A 118 18.84 -23.16 -8.77
N ALA A 119 17.77 -23.48 -8.03
CA ALA A 119 16.42 -23.59 -8.57
C ALA A 119 15.94 -22.26 -9.18
N ASN A 120 16.32 -21.11 -8.63
CA ASN A 120 15.98 -19.80 -9.17
C ASN A 120 16.78 -19.45 -10.45
N ASN A 121 18.02 -19.91 -10.58
CA ASN A 121 18.84 -19.66 -11.77
C ASN A 121 18.56 -20.60 -12.95
N LEU A 122 17.80 -21.69 -12.75
CA LEU A 122 17.48 -22.66 -13.80
C LEU A 122 15.98 -22.67 -14.18
N PRO A 123 15.62 -22.50 -15.47
CA PRO A 123 14.24 -22.61 -15.94
C PRO A 123 13.65 -24.01 -15.72
N GLY A 124 12.37 -24.09 -15.34
CA GLY A 124 11.68 -25.38 -15.18
C GLY A 124 12.17 -26.23 -14.00
N THR A 125 12.86 -25.62 -13.04
CA THR A 125 13.40 -26.29 -11.85
C THR A 125 12.52 -26.07 -10.63
N VAL A 126 12.26 -27.16 -9.92
CA VAL A 126 11.53 -27.18 -8.65
C VAL A 126 12.36 -27.88 -7.59
N ILE A 127 12.14 -27.53 -6.33
CA ILE A 127 12.68 -28.29 -5.20
C ILE A 127 11.77 -29.51 -5.02
N SER A 128 12.24 -30.70 -5.44
CA SER A 128 11.46 -31.94 -5.39
C SER A 128 11.44 -32.58 -4.01
N ASN A 129 12.45 -32.32 -3.18
CA ASN A 129 12.48 -32.75 -1.78
C ASN A 129 13.31 -31.76 -0.95
N ALA A 130 12.64 -31.01 -0.07
CA ALA A 130 13.28 -30.02 0.79
C ALA A 130 14.15 -30.64 1.90
N ALA A 131 13.85 -31.86 2.35
CA ALA A 131 14.63 -32.51 3.42
C ALA A 131 16.02 -32.96 2.93
N THR A 132 16.15 -33.22 1.63
CA THR A 132 17.41 -33.64 0.99
C THR A 132 17.93 -32.59 0.00
N TYR A 133 17.41 -31.36 0.06
CA TYR A 133 17.82 -30.23 -0.78
C TYR A 133 17.91 -30.59 -2.27
N THR A 134 16.96 -31.42 -2.72
CA THR A 134 17.01 -32.03 -4.04
C THR A 134 16.17 -31.24 -5.01
N ILE A 135 16.81 -30.81 -6.10
CA ILE A 135 16.18 -30.06 -7.17
C ILE A 135 15.94 -30.97 -8.36
N ARG A 136 14.84 -30.71 -9.07
CA ARG A 136 14.50 -31.37 -10.33
C ARG A 136 14.25 -30.32 -11.40
N SER A 137 15.10 -30.33 -12.42
CA SER A 137 14.97 -29.47 -13.60
C SER A 137 14.33 -30.26 -14.72
N THR A 138 13.19 -29.82 -15.25
CA THR A 138 12.43 -30.57 -16.26
C THR A 138 12.20 -29.73 -17.51
N ILE A 139 12.47 -30.32 -18.67
CA ILE A 139 12.17 -29.78 -19.99
C ILE A 139 11.14 -30.68 -20.68
N GLY A 140 10.19 -30.06 -21.39
CA GLY A 140 9.25 -30.75 -22.26
C GLY A 140 9.82 -30.96 -23.66
N ILE A 141 9.01 -31.55 -24.55
CA ILE A 141 9.33 -31.57 -25.98
C ILE A 141 9.51 -30.12 -26.48
N PRO A 142 10.39 -29.88 -27.47
CA PRO A 142 10.52 -28.56 -28.07
C PRO A 142 9.15 -28.02 -28.49
N GLY A 143 8.78 -26.82 -28.02
CA GLY A 143 7.45 -26.23 -28.21
C GLY A 143 6.43 -26.50 -27.10
N SER A 144 6.78 -27.25 -26.05
CA SER A 144 5.94 -27.47 -24.87
C SER A 144 6.64 -27.05 -23.57
N GLU A 145 7.26 -25.86 -23.53
CA GLU A 145 7.92 -25.39 -22.30
C GLU A 145 6.93 -25.24 -21.13
N PRO A 146 7.28 -25.74 -19.93
CA PRO A 146 6.50 -25.48 -18.71
C PRO A 146 6.42 -23.98 -18.40
N ALA A 147 5.25 -23.50 -17.99
CA ALA A 147 5.07 -22.13 -17.52
C ALA A 147 5.99 -21.83 -16.32
N LEU A 148 6.74 -20.72 -16.38
CA LEU A 148 7.70 -20.26 -15.35
C LEU A 148 7.01 -19.63 -14.13
N ASN A 149 5.86 -20.18 -13.71
CA ASN A 149 4.99 -19.67 -12.66
C ASN A 149 5.66 -19.47 -11.29
N SER A 150 6.85 -20.03 -11.05
CA SER A 150 7.60 -19.95 -9.80
C SER A 150 8.71 -18.88 -9.73
N LYS A 151 8.91 -18.05 -10.76
CA LYS A 151 10.12 -17.19 -10.88
C LYS A 151 10.03 -15.76 -10.31
N LEU A 152 9.08 -15.49 -9.43
CA LEU A 152 8.93 -14.17 -8.77
C LEU A 152 9.33 -14.21 -7.29
N SER A 153 10.40 -14.93 -6.91
CA SER A 153 10.99 -14.81 -5.57
C SER A 153 12.33 -14.08 -5.65
N ARG A 154 12.51 -13.04 -4.83
CA ARG A 154 13.80 -12.34 -4.67
C ARG A 154 14.12 -12.19 -3.19
N VAL A 155 15.39 -12.44 -2.86
CA VAL A 155 15.97 -12.25 -1.54
C VAL A 155 16.66 -10.88 -1.51
N TYR A 156 16.54 -10.14 -0.40
CA TYR A 156 17.17 -8.83 -0.23
C TYR A 156 18.70 -8.98 -0.20
N THR A 157 19.36 -8.69 -1.32
CA THR A 157 20.82 -8.84 -1.49
C THR A 157 21.63 -7.57 -1.18
N GLY A 158 21.07 -6.61 -0.47
CA GLY A 158 21.77 -5.39 -0.02
C GLY A 158 21.97 -4.30 -1.09
N ASP A 159 21.92 -4.63 -2.38
CA ASP A 159 21.85 -3.64 -3.47
C ASP A 159 20.38 -3.38 -3.86
N PRO A 160 19.85 -2.15 -3.66
CA PRO A 160 18.49 -1.79 -4.02
C PRO A 160 18.21 -1.85 -5.53
N GLU A 161 19.20 -1.59 -6.37
CA GLU A 161 19.02 -1.54 -7.83
C GLU A 161 18.71 -2.91 -8.42
N MET A 162 19.19 -3.97 -7.77
CA MET A 162 18.85 -5.32 -8.14
C MET A 162 17.34 -5.57 -7.94
N ASN A 163 16.72 -4.99 -6.93
CA ASN A 163 15.31 -5.23 -6.57
C ASN A 163 14.34 -4.22 -7.17
N ARG A 164 14.82 -3.27 -7.99
CA ARG A 164 13.99 -2.24 -8.60
C ARG A 164 13.31 -2.78 -9.86
N MET A 165 11.98 -2.60 -9.93
CA MET A 165 11.23 -2.78 -11.18
C MET A 165 11.46 -1.57 -12.08
N ARG A 166 12.01 -1.77 -13.28
CA ARG A 166 12.30 -0.68 -14.23
C ARG A 166 11.11 -0.34 -15.14
N THR A 167 10.09 -1.19 -15.17
CA THR A 167 8.93 -1.10 -16.07
C THR A 167 7.63 -1.29 -15.27
N PRO A 168 6.46 -1.01 -15.87
CA PRO A 168 5.17 -1.23 -15.21
C PRO A 168 4.94 -2.69 -14.79
N LEU A 169 4.31 -2.89 -13.63
CA LEU A 169 3.81 -4.20 -13.19
C LEU A 169 2.46 -4.48 -13.86
N LEU A 170 2.44 -5.34 -14.87
CA LEU A 170 1.21 -5.79 -15.51
C LEU A 170 0.75 -7.12 -14.90
N LEU A 171 -0.44 -7.13 -14.29
CA LEU A 171 -1.00 -8.32 -13.61
C LEU A 171 -2.00 -9.11 -14.46
N GLY A 172 -2.38 -8.61 -15.65
CA GLY A 172 -3.34 -9.31 -16.52
C GLY A 172 -4.70 -9.56 -15.88
N GLY A 173 -5.14 -8.68 -14.97
CA GLY A 173 -6.40 -8.83 -14.23
C GLY A 173 -6.30 -9.62 -12.92
N ASN A 174 -5.12 -10.11 -12.53
CA ASN A 174 -4.92 -10.80 -11.26
C ASN A 174 -4.86 -9.82 -10.07
N SER A 175 -5.30 -10.30 -8.90
CA SER A 175 -5.26 -9.54 -7.64
C SER A 175 -3.92 -9.72 -6.91
N ILE A 176 -3.48 -8.68 -6.19
CA ILE A 176 -2.41 -8.80 -5.20
C ILE A 176 -3.05 -9.03 -3.83
N ASN A 177 -2.92 -10.24 -3.29
CA ASN A 177 -3.38 -10.58 -1.95
C ASN A 177 -2.22 -10.43 -0.94
N GLU A 178 -2.52 -10.21 0.34
CA GLU A 178 -1.55 -10.23 1.44
C GLU A 178 -0.49 -9.10 1.44
N VAL A 179 -0.82 -7.93 0.91
CA VAL A 179 0.03 -6.75 1.06
C VAL A 179 0.00 -6.27 2.52
N SER A 180 1.08 -6.50 3.27
CA SER A 180 1.20 -6.00 4.64
C SER A 180 1.37 -4.48 4.69
N ASN A 181 2.23 -3.92 3.84
CA ASN A 181 2.48 -2.48 3.74
C ASN A 181 2.67 -2.07 2.27
N MET A 182 2.18 -0.89 1.92
CA MET A 182 2.43 -0.24 0.62
C MET A 182 2.95 1.16 0.85
N TYR A 183 4.24 1.38 0.57
CA TYR A 183 4.87 2.70 0.66
C TYR A 183 5.02 3.31 -0.73
N LEU A 184 4.46 4.50 -0.92
CA LEU A 184 4.59 5.28 -2.14
C LEU A 184 5.60 6.41 -1.92
N ASN A 185 6.84 6.20 -2.33
CA ASN A 185 7.90 7.21 -2.24
C ASN A 185 8.42 7.53 -3.63
N ASN A 186 8.22 8.76 -4.08
CA ASN A 186 8.72 9.26 -5.36
C ASN A 186 9.70 10.43 -5.18
N GLY A 187 10.50 10.42 -4.10
CA GLY A 187 11.59 11.38 -3.91
C GLY A 187 11.15 12.86 -3.93
N GLY A 188 9.94 13.17 -3.47
CA GLY A 188 9.37 14.52 -3.46
C GLY A 188 8.45 14.86 -4.65
N ALA A 189 8.28 13.96 -5.61
CA ALA A 189 7.27 14.09 -6.66
C ALA A 189 5.91 13.47 -6.25
N ASP A 190 4.86 13.84 -6.97
CA ASP A 190 3.49 13.44 -6.64
C ASP A 190 3.29 11.91 -6.79
N ALA A 191 3.04 11.24 -5.67
CA ALA A 191 2.76 9.81 -5.60
C ALA A 191 1.25 9.60 -5.44
N ARG A 192 0.63 8.88 -6.37
CA ARG A 192 -0.83 8.79 -6.48
C ARG A 192 -1.32 7.35 -6.54
N VAL A 193 -2.43 7.07 -5.86
CA VAL A 193 -3.27 5.89 -6.10
C VAL A 193 -4.46 6.33 -6.95
N ARG A 194 -4.56 5.83 -8.19
CA ARG A 194 -5.68 6.09 -9.10
C ARG A 194 -6.45 4.81 -9.35
N THR A 195 -7.78 4.89 -9.39
CA THR A 195 -8.65 3.77 -9.73
C THR A 195 -9.46 4.13 -10.98
N ASP A 196 -9.34 3.34 -12.05
CA ASP A 196 -10.02 3.65 -13.32
C ASP A 196 -11.55 3.53 -13.22
N ALA A 197 -12.05 2.71 -12.29
CA ALA A 197 -13.47 2.58 -11.96
C ALA A 197 -13.90 3.37 -10.70
N GLY A 198 -13.05 4.27 -10.19
CA GLY A 198 -13.43 5.32 -9.24
C GLY A 198 -13.76 4.89 -7.81
N ARG A 199 -13.39 3.69 -7.36
CA ARG A 199 -13.68 3.22 -5.99
C ARG A 199 -12.43 2.74 -5.25
N LEU A 200 -12.07 3.45 -4.18
CA LEU A 200 -11.11 3.01 -3.16
C LEU A 200 -11.90 2.65 -1.89
N ILE A 201 -11.77 1.41 -1.42
CA ILE A 201 -12.39 0.95 -0.17
C ILE A 201 -11.29 0.77 0.86
N LEU A 202 -11.40 1.46 1.99
CA LEU A 202 -10.58 1.25 3.18
C LEU A 202 -11.50 0.65 4.25
N SER A 203 -11.31 -0.63 4.55
CA SER A 203 -12.11 -1.36 5.53
C SER A 203 -11.16 -2.14 6.42
N THR A 204 -11.36 -2.02 7.74
CA THR A 204 -10.65 -2.84 8.71
C THR A 204 -11.67 -3.45 9.68
N PRO A 205 -11.47 -4.71 10.10
CA PRO A 205 -12.36 -5.36 11.06
C PRO A 205 -12.24 -4.80 12.49
N TYR A 206 -11.17 -4.07 12.81
CA TYR A 206 -10.84 -3.63 14.18
C TYR A 206 -10.71 -2.11 14.34
N GLY A 207 -11.35 -1.33 13.46
CA GLY A 207 -11.18 0.12 13.42
C GLY A 207 -9.94 0.50 12.61
N GLY A 208 -10.08 1.55 11.81
CA GLY A 208 -9.09 1.97 10.83
C GLY A 208 -9.16 3.48 10.69
N GLU A 209 -8.01 4.12 10.52
CA GLU A 209 -7.89 5.57 10.46
C GLU A 209 -7.31 5.99 9.12
N VAL A 210 -7.87 7.07 8.58
CA VAL A 210 -7.24 7.85 7.50
C VAL A 210 -6.69 9.11 8.14
N ALA A 211 -5.38 9.11 8.40
CA ALA A 211 -4.68 10.25 8.98
C ALA A 211 -4.05 11.11 7.88
N ILE A 212 -4.06 12.42 8.09
CA ILE A 212 -3.52 13.42 7.17
C ILE A 212 -2.55 14.29 7.98
N GLU A 213 -1.31 14.37 7.52
CA GLU A 213 -0.23 15.02 8.27
C GLU A 213 -0.44 16.54 8.39
N ASN A 214 0.16 17.12 9.43
CA ASN A 214 0.08 18.56 9.68
C ASN A 214 0.60 19.36 8.47
N GLY A 215 -0.17 20.37 8.04
CA GLY A 215 0.15 21.21 6.90
C GLY A 215 -0.27 20.64 5.54
N THR A 216 -1.01 19.52 5.51
CA THR A 216 -1.58 18.95 4.27
C THR A 216 -3.10 19.08 4.22
N ASN A 217 -3.67 19.07 3.02
CA ASN A 217 -5.10 19.31 2.80
C ASN A 217 -5.82 18.06 2.30
N LEU A 218 -6.98 17.76 2.89
CA LEU A 218 -7.98 16.85 2.31
C LEU A 218 -8.99 17.65 1.51
N SER A 219 -9.02 17.46 0.20
CA SER A 219 -10.09 18.01 -0.65
C SER A 219 -11.10 16.90 -0.96
N VAL A 220 -12.32 17.04 -0.47
CA VAL A 220 -13.44 16.13 -0.73
C VAL A 220 -14.63 16.96 -1.22
N GLU A 221 -15.30 16.48 -2.26
CA GLU A 221 -16.48 17.16 -2.79
C GLU A 221 -17.70 16.96 -1.87
N ASN A 222 -17.94 15.72 -1.44
CA ASN A 222 -19.03 15.36 -0.53
C ASN A 222 -18.60 14.28 0.45
N VAL A 223 -19.05 14.41 1.70
CA VAL A 223 -18.85 13.41 2.76
C VAL A 223 -20.22 12.91 3.21
N THR A 224 -20.43 11.60 3.09
CA THR A 224 -21.63 10.93 3.60
C THR A 224 -21.29 10.17 4.87
N LEU A 225 -22.05 10.39 5.94
CA LEU A 225 -21.85 9.72 7.22
C LEU A 225 -23.00 8.75 7.45
N ARG A 226 -22.66 7.47 7.55
CA ARG A 226 -23.66 6.42 7.70
C ARG A 226 -23.81 6.05 9.18
N GLN A 227 -24.57 6.85 9.94
CA GLN A 227 -25.01 6.46 11.29
C GLN A 227 -26.54 6.45 11.35
N ARG A 228 -27.14 5.24 11.44
CA ARG A 228 -28.58 4.95 11.61
C ARG A 228 -29.62 5.70 10.73
N GLY A 229 -29.24 6.49 9.73
CA GLY A 229 -30.20 7.23 8.90
C GLY A 229 -29.70 7.77 7.55
N ASN A 230 -28.47 7.45 7.12
CA ASN A 230 -27.88 7.91 5.84
C ASN A 230 -28.09 9.41 5.56
N ALA A 231 -27.71 10.30 6.48
CA ALA A 231 -27.71 11.73 6.19
C ALA A 231 -26.36 12.14 5.60
N ASN A 232 -26.36 13.03 4.60
CA ASN A 232 -25.11 13.67 4.19
C ASN A 232 -24.63 14.54 5.35
N LEU A 233 -23.32 14.65 5.56
CA LEU A 233 -22.80 15.51 6.63
C LEU A 233 -23.28 16.96 6.43
N ILE A 234 -23.40 17.41 5.18
CA ILE A 234 -23.91 18.74 4.85
C ILE A 234 -25.36 18.96 5.30
N ASP A 235 -26.22 17.93 5.24
CA ASP A 235 -27.61 18.00 5.70
C ASP A 235 -27.72 18.04 7.24
N LEU A 236 -26.66 17.59 7.93
CA LEU A 236 -26.58 17.61 9.39
C LEU A 236 -25.96 18.90 9.93
N LEU A 237 -25.31 19.70 9.08
CA LEU A 237 -24.75 20.97 9.45
C LEU A 237 -25.83 22.07 9.30
N PRO A 238 -25.98 22.98 10.27
CA PRO A 238 -26.94 24.06 10.14
C PRO A 238 -26.58 24.96 8.95
N ASN A 239 -27.55 25.21 8.06
CA ASN A 239 -27.45 26.13 6.91
C ASN A 239 -27.39 27.61 7.33
N PHE A 240 -27.04 27.90 8.58
CA PHE A 240 -26.88 29.26 9.06
C PHE A 240 -25.69 29.41 9.99
N VAL A 241 -25.05 30.58 9.92
CA VAL A 241 -24.00 31.02 10.83
C VAL A 241 -24.54 32.16 11.66
N GLN A 242 -24.71 31.96 12.97
CA GLN A 242 -25.10 33.03 13.89
C GLN A 242 -24.00 34.10 13.94
N LYS A 243 -24.38 35.37 13.79
CA LYS A 243 -23.47 36.52 13.81
C LYS A 243 -23.54 37.28 15.14
N GLY A 244 -24.69 37.28 15.79
CA GLY A 244 -24.86 37.89 17.11
C GLY A 244 -26.32 37.95 17.54
N THR A 245 -26.53 38.40 18.77
CA THR A 245 -27.84 38.62 19.37
C THR A 245 -27.85 40.03 19.96
N TYR A 246 -28.86 40.83 19.62
CA TYR A 246 -28.98 42.22 20.03
C TYR A 246 -30.22 42.40 20.91
N LEU A 247 -30.07 43.14 22.01
CA LEU A 247 -31.19 43.61 22.82
C LEU A 247 -31.67 44.94 22.24
N VAL A 248 -32.93 44.99 21.81
CA VAL A 248 -33.48 46.12 21.06
C VAL A 248 -34.90 46.47 21.52
N ARG A 249 -35.25 47.74 21.41
CA ARG A 249 -36.53 48.34 21.80
C ARG A 249 -37.33 48.78 20.58
N HIS A 250 -38.52 49.34 20.84
CA HIS A 250 -39.31 50.00 19.81
C HIS A 250 -38.48 51.04 19.04
N SER A 251 -38.53 50.99 17.72
CA SER A 251 -37.79 51.86 16.79
C SER A 251 -36.26 51.68 16.75
N ASP A 252 -35.69 50.71 17.47
CA ASP A 252 -34.26 50.42 17.38
C ASP A 252 -33.91 49.72 16.06
N GLY A 253 -32.76 50.11 15.49
CA GLY A 253 -32.21 49.54 14.27
C GLY A 253 -31.17 48.45 14.54
N VAL A 254 -31.28 47.32 13.84
CA VAL A 254 -30.30 46.23 13.83
C VAL A 254 -29.63 46.18 12.46
N ILE A 255 -28.31 46.38 12.42
CA ILE A 255 -27.53 46.36 11.18
C ILE A 255 -27.50 44.95 10.60
N LYS A 256 -27.73 44.84 9.29
CA LYS A 256 -27.61 43.55 8.59
C LYS A 256 -26.14 43.13 8.51
N PRO A 257 -25.79 41.88 8.85
CA PRO A 257 -24.43 41.40 8.79
C PRO A 257 -23.98 41.22 7.34
N ALA A 258 -22.68 41.39 7.10
CA ALA A 258 -22.09 40.98 5.83
C ALA A 258 -22.01 39.44 5.76
N CYS A 259 -22.65 38.87 4.75
CA CYS A 259 -22.67 37.43 4.50
C CYS A 259 -21.84 37.12 3.23
N PRO A 260 -20.54 36.81 3.36
CA PRO A 260 -19.72 36.43 2.20
C PRO A 260 -20.19 35.09 1.62
N GLY A 261 -19.92 34.86 0.33
CA GLY A 261 -20.17 33.56 -0.33
C GLY A 261 -21.63 33.28 -0.69
N GLY A 262 -22.42 34.30 -1.02
CA GLY A 262 -23.82 34.13 -1.45
C GLY A 262 -24.83 33.90 -0.33
N GLY A 263 -24.42 34.01 0.93
CA GLY A 263 -25.32 33.95 2.08
C GLY A 263 -26.26 35.17 2.14
N SER A 264 -27.49 34.95 2.62
CA SER A 264 -28.47 36.00 2.86
C SER A 264 -28.56 36.37 4.33
N ALA A 265 -28.57 37.66 4.64
CA ALA A 265 -28.79 38.15 6.00
C ALA A 265 -30.23 37.87 6.44
N ARG A 266 -30.39 37.22 7.59
CA ARG A 266 -31.69 36.90 8.19
C ARG A 266 -31.66 37.25 9.68
N ALA A 267 -32.84 37.53 10.22
CA ALA A 267 -33.02 37.86 11.63
C ALA A 267 -34.26 37.17 12.19
N SER A 268 -34.18 36.77 13.46
CA SER A 268 -35.30 36.22 14.23
C SER A 268 -35.57 37.13 15.42
N LEU A 269 -36.80 37.63 15.53
CA LEU A 269 -37.24 38.47 16.64
C LEU A 269 -37.89 37.59 17.70
N ARG A 270 -37.38 37.70 18.93
CA ARG A 270 -37.97 37.09 20.11
C ARG A 270 -38.58 38.19 20.99
N PRO A 271 -39.88 38.10 21.32
CA PRO A 271 -40.49 39.02 22.26
C PRO A 271 -39.79 38.89 23.61
N GLY A 272 -39.39 40.00 24.22
CA GLY A 272 -38.88 39.98 25.58
C GLY A 272 -40.01 39.96 26.60
N THR A 273 -39.65 39.66 27.84
CA THR A 273 -40.60 39.64 28.95
C THR A 273 -40.97 41.07 29.35
N MET A 274 -42.27 41.35 29.46
CA MET A 274 -42.75 42.62 30.00
C MET A 274 -42.71 42.57 31.53
N ARG A 275 -42.24 43.65 32.15
CA ARG A 275 -42.36 43.87 33.60
C ARG A 275 -43.47 44.90 33.82
N GLY A 276 -44.73 44.47 33.70
CA GLY A 276 -45.91 45.33 33.90
C GLY A 276 -46.52 45.16 35.29
N GLY A 277 -46.95 46.27 35.89
CA GLY A 277 -47.72 46.33 37.14
C GLY A 277 -48.83 47.36 37.01
N TRP A 278 -49.98 47.13 37.67
CA TRP A 278 -51.12 48.04 37.62
C TRP A 278 -50.77 49.39 38.28
N GLN A 279 -51.09 50.49 37.62
CA GLN A 279 -50.94 51.85 38.12
C GLN A 279 -52.31 52.56 38.08
N GLU A 280 -52.72 53.13 39.21
CA GLU A 280 -54.03 53.75 39.37
C GLU A 280 -54.10 55.09 38.63
N GLY A 281 -55.14 55.29 37.81
CA GLY A 281 -55.43 56.56 37.13
C GLY A 281 -55.14 56.63 35.62
N GLU A 282 -54.56 55.58 35.03
CA GLU A 282 -54.31 55.52 33.58
C GLU A 282 -55.33 54.64 32.82
N VAL A 283 -55.88 55.18 31.73
CA VAL A 283 -56.84 54.45 30.87
C VAL A 283 -56.07 53.42 30.03
N ASN A 284 -56.53 52.17 30.02
CA ASN A 284 -55.91 51.01 29.32
C ASN A 284 -54.60 50.45 29.92
N HIS A 285 -54.28 50.76 31.18
CA HIS A 285 -53.18 50.08 31.87
C HIS A 285 -53.49 48.58 32.06
N GLY A 286 -52.62 47.71 31.54
CA GLY A 286 -52.72 46.24 31.71
C GLY A 286 -53.52 45.47 30.64
N ALA A 287 -53.85 46.08 29.49
CA ALA A 287 -54.40 45.36 28.34
C ALA A 287 -53.28 44.78 27.44
N PHE A 288 -53.03 43.48 27.52
CA PHE A 288 -51.87 42.89 26.84
C PHE A 288 -52.22 42.31 25.47
N GLY A 289 -52.04 43.13 24.43
CA GLY A 289 -51.85 42.68 23.05
C GLY A 289 -50.55 43.29 22.53
N PHE A 290 -49.62 42.47 22.05
CA PHE A 290 -48.37 42.95 21.47
C PHE A 290 -48.20 42.43 20.05
N GLU A 291 -47.85 43.32 19.15
CA GLU A 291 -47.46 42.97 17.79
C GLU A 291 -46.00 43.37 17.57
N TYR A 292 -45.16 42.38 17.34
CA TYR A 292 -43.74 42.53 17.06
C TYR A 292 -43.49 42.33 15.57
N ARG A 293 -42.90 43.32 14.90
CA ARG A 293 -42.50 43.23 13.49
C ARG A 293 -41.06 43.69 13.31
N LEU A 294 -40.29 42.93 12.53
CA LEU A 294 -39.04 43.41 11.95
C LEU A 294 -39.34 44.00 10.58
N LEU A 295 -39.15 45.30 10.43
CA LEU A 295 -39.32 46.02 9.17
C LEU A 295 -37.98 46.15 8.47
N ASP A 296 -37.92 45.79 7.19
CA ASP A 296 -36.70 45.87 6.38
C ASP A 296 -36.53 47.26 5.75
N TYR A 297 -35.41 47.93 6.06
CA TYR A 297 -35.01 49.24 5.52
C TYR A 297 -33.72 49.16 4.68
N GLY A 298 -33.45 48.00 4.08
CA GLY A 298 -32.29 47.80 3.21
C GLY A 298 -31.05 47.39 4.00
N SER A 299 -30.36 48.33 4.64
CA SER A 299 -29.09 48.08 5.36
C SER A 299 -29.26 47.69 6.84
N TYR A 300 -30.44 47.92 7.40
CA TYR A 300 -30.80 47.57 8.76
C TYR A 300 -32.26 47.11 8.81
N TRP A 301 -32.62 46.43 9.90
CA TRP A 301 -34.00 46.14 10.28
C TRP A 301 -34.41 47.07 11.43
N ILE A 302 -35.64 47.57 11.41
CA ILE A 302 -36.22 48.30 12.55
C ILE A 302 -37.21 47.40 13.27
N VAL A 303 -37.13 47.38 14.60
CA VAL A 303 -38.14 46.71 15.42
C VAL A 303 -39.33 47.64 15.62
N SER A 304 -40.48 47.23 15.09
CA SER A 304 -41.77 47.86 15.36
C SER A 304 -42.52 47.03 16.39
N THR A 305 -42.98 47.70 17.44
CA THR A 305 -43.80 47.10 18.50
C THR A 305 -45.08 47.90 18.64
N ASN A 306 -46.23 47.25 18.49
CA ASN A 306 -47.52 47.87 18.77
C ASN A 306 -48.11 47.25 20.03
N ILE A 307 -48.62 48.08 20.93
CA ILE A 307 -49.29 47.63 22.16
C ILE A 307 -50.59 48.37 22.40
N ILE A 308 -51.51 47.70 23.09
CA ILE A 308 -52.74 48.29 23.64
C ILE A 308 -52.39 48.83 25.05
N GLY A 309 -51.60 49.91 25.12
CA GLY A 309 -51.10 50.46 26.38
C GLY A 309 -50.54 51.87 26.22
N SER A 310 -49.92 52.42 27.28
CA SER A 310 -49.37 53.79 27.23
C SER A 310 -48.09 53.86 26.37
N GLU A 311 -47.77 55.03 25.83
CA GLU A 311 -46.54 55.22 25.03
C GLU A 311 -45.25 54.94 25.83
N VAL A 312 -45.29 55.14 27.15
CA VAL A 312 -44.19 54.84 28.06
C VAL A 312 -43.96 53.33 28.18
N GLU A 313 -45.03 52.53 28.26
CA GLU A 313 -44.93 51.07 28.28
C GLU A 313 -44.36 50.53 26.97
N ARG A 314 -44.73 51.13 25.82
CA ARG A 314 -44.24 50.75 24.49
C ARG A 314 -42.72 50.90 24.36
N ASN A 315 -42.17 51.98 24.91
CA ASN A 315 -40.73 52.27 24.82
C ASN A 315 -39.88 51.45 25.80
N ASN A 316 -40.49 50.86 26.83
CA ASN A 316 -39.82 49.99 27.80
C ASN A 316 -39.79 48.52 27.39
N LEU A 317 -40.45 48.17 26.28
CA LEU A 317 -40.42 46.83 25.71
C LEU A 317 -39.04 46.51 25.18
N GLN A 318 -38.42 45.50 25.78
CA GLN A 318 -37.18 44.93 25.28
C GLN A 318 -37.52 43.68 24.47
N SER A 319 -36.77 43.48 23.40
CA SER A 319 -36.85 42.30 22.55
C SER A 319 -35.45 41.87 22.15
N LEU A 320 -35.30 40.59 21.79
CA LEU A 320 -34.03 40.04 21.34
C LEU A 320 -34.11 39.78 19.85
N VAL A 321 -33.12 40.27 19.10
CA VAL A 321 -32.97 39.97 17.68
C VAL A 321 -31.73 39.14 17.48
N ASP A 322 -31.92 37.88 17.08
CA ASP A 322 -30.84 37.00 16.64
C ASP A 322 -30.58 37.25 15.16
N VAL A 323 -29.32 37.52 14.83
CA VAL A 323 -28.88 37.84 13.47
C VAL A 323 -27.99 36.73 12.97
N TYR A 324 -28.28 36.21 11.78
CA TYR A 324 -27.55 35.09 11.18
C TYR A 324 -27.43 35.24 9.67
N CYS A 325 -26.37 34.64 9.12
CA CYS A 325 -26.22 34.46 7.68
C CYS A 325 -26.78 33.10 7.30
N TYR A 326 -27.79 33.07 6.44
CA TYR A 326 -28.39 31.85 5.91
C TYR A 326 -27.83 31.52 4.53
N TYR A 327 -27.40 30.28 4.34
CA TYR A 327 -26.82 29.75 3.11
C TYR A 327 -27.80 28.74 2.51
N PRO A 328 -28.44 29.04 1.37
CA PRO A 328 -29.43 28.17 0.74
C PRO A 328 -28.82 26.92 0.11
#